data_AF-A0A7H1Q009-F1
#
_entry.id   AF-A0A7H1Q009-F1
#
_cell.length_a   1.000
_cell.length_b   1.000
_cell.length_c   1.000
_cell.angle_alpha   90.00
_cell.angle_beta   90.00
_cell.angle_gamma   90.00
#
_symmetry.space_group_name_H-M   'P 1'
#
loop_
_entity.id
_entity.type
_entity.pdbx_description
1 polymer ?
#
loop_
_entity_poly.entity_id
_entity_poly.type
_entity_poly.pdbx_seq_one_letter_code
_entity_poly.pdbx_strand_id
1 'polypeptide(L)'
;MTSAREIAAAVRSGASTAVEAVTAALARIERVDPVLCAFAEVWEEAALRGARAVDERIAAGEHLPLAGVPIGVKGRRGPRGAGPLIAAGCVPVGATAVPGPGTAWQTWGLGRYGRTVNPWRYDRTPGGSSAGSAAAVAAGLVPLATGSDGAGSVRIPAAWCGVVGLKATNGRLPSADRTGLAAPGVLTRCVADAEAYWRAMAGPAETPGGGERRTPTALWSAGLGFAGPDSEPVALARAAAHRLADAGAVRLLPPGRPLRLEDPGPAWLALRDGGDLGTAARVRAVNDRRLGALFRRADLLMTPTTPCAAHGHDGPGDRYSTALTWAFNLSGHPALSLPAGLGRDGCPVGLQLVAARGREELLLAVAGSARW
;
A
#
# COMPACT_ATOMS: atom_id res chain seq x y z
N MET A 1 4.37 15.12 -12.26
CA MET A 1 4.56 13.83 -12.98
C MET A 1 3.20 13.19 -13.18
N THR A 2 2.92 12.74 -14.40
CA THR A 2 1.66 12.15 -14.85
C THR A 2 1.23 10.92 -14.02
N SER A 3 -0.05 10.84 -13.69
CA SER A 3 -0.69 9.69 -13.02
C SER A 3 -0.84 8.50 -13.98
N ALA A 4 -1.11 7.30 -13.44
CA ALA A 4 -1.37 6.12 -14.27
C ALA A 4 -2.59 6.33 -15.17
N ARG A 5 -3.66 6.95 -14.64
CA ARG A 5 -4.88 7.21 -15.41
C ARG A 5 -4.66 8.19 -16.56
N GLU A 6 -3.87 9.23 -16.35
CA GLU A 6 -3.52 10.21 -17.39
C GLU A 6 -2.64 9.58 -18.48
N ILE A 7 -1.63 8.77 -18.10
CA ILE A 7 -0.82 8.02 -19.06
C ILE A 7 -1.72 7.12 -19.91
N ALA A 8 -2.58 6.33 -19.27
CA ALA A 8 -3.45 5.41 -19.98
C ALA A 8 -4.45 6.13 -20.90
N ALA A 9 -4.95 7.30 -20.50
CA ALA A 9 -5.82 8.12 -21.33
C ALA A 9 -5.07 8.71 -22.55
N ALA A 10 -3.84 9.18 -22.37
CA ALA A 10 -3.01 9.69 -23.46
C ALA A 10 -2.71 8.59 -24.49
N VAL A 11 -2.34 7.39 -24.03
CA VAL A 11 -2.06 6.25 -24.92
C VAL A 11 -3.30 5.80 -25.67
N ARG A 12 -4.44 5.62 -24.99
CA ARG A 12 -5.70 5.23 -25.65
C ARG A 12 -6.22 6.24 -26.66
N SER A 13 -5.94 7.53 -26.46
CA SER A 13 -6.39 8.60 -27.38
C SER A 13 -5.41 8.86 -28.52
N GLY A 14 -4.23 8.21 -28.52
CA GLY A 14 -3.17 8.48 -29.48
C GLY A 14 -2.39 9.78 -29.23
N ALA A 15 -2.63 10.47 -28.10
CA ALA A 15 -1.90 11.68 -27.72
C ALA A 15 -0.44 11.39 -27.28
N SER A 16 -0.13 10.13 -26.95
CA SER A 16 1.22 9.61 -26.73
C SER A 16 1.22 8.10 -27.01
N THR A 17 2.39 7.49 -27.14
CA THR A 17 2.54 6.02 -27.25
C THR A 17 2.94 5.39 -25.92
N ALA A 18 2.67 4.09 -25.75
CA ALA A 18 3.18 3.32 -24.63
C ALA A 18 4.71 3.32 -24.62
N VAL A 19 5.36 3.27 -25.79
CA VAL A 19 6.83 3.37 -25.90
C VAL A 19 7.34 4.69 -25.32
N GLU A 20 6.75 5.83 -25.67
CA GLU A 20 7.13 7.13 -25.11
C GLU A 20 6.99 7.17 -23.59
N ALA A 21 5.84 6.71 -23.07
CA ALA A 21 5.58 6.70 -21.64
C ALA A 21 6.58 5.83 -20.86
N VAL A 22 6.93 4.66 -21.40
CA VAL A 22 7.89 3.72 -20.80
C VAL A 22 9.32 4.23 -20.91
N THR A 23 9.74 4.75 -22.07
CA THR A 23 11.05 5.39 -22.25
C THR A 23 11.25 6.53 -21.25
N ALA A 24 10.23 7.38 -21.06
CA ALA A 24 10.30 8.46 -20.08
C ALA A 24 10.45 7.96 -18.64
N ALA A 25 9.86 6.80 -18.28
CA ALA A 25 10.05 6.19 -16.98
C ALA A 25 11.45 5.59 -16.80
N LEU A 26 11.96 4.89 -17.80
CA LEU A 26 13.31 4.32 -17.80
C LEU A 26 14.37 5.42 -17.65
N ALA A 27 14.25 6.53 -18.39
CA ALA A 27 15.15 7.67 -18.26
C ALA A 27 15.13 8.31 -16.85
N ARG A 28 13.97 8.35 -16.18
CA ARG A 28 13.89 8.80 -14.78
C ARG A 28 14.56 7.81 -13.82
N ILE A 29 14.36 6.51 -14.03
CA ILE A 29 15.00 5.46 -13.24
C ILE A 29 16.52 5.57 -13.37
N GLU A 30 17.05 5.65 -14.58
CA GLU A 30 18.49 5.79 -14.83
C GLU A 30 19.11 6.99 -14.09
N ARG A 31 18.42 8.12 -14.10
CA ARG A 31 18.91 9.36 -13.47
C ARG A 31 18.83 9.37 -11.95
N VAL A 32 17.83 8.73 -11.35
CA VAL A 32 17.48 8.93 -9.92
C VAL A 32 17.76 7.68 -9.06
N ASP A 33 17.59 6.49 -9.62
CA ASP A 33 17.76 5.23 -8.88
C ASP A 33 19.18 4.96 -8.36
N PRO A 34 20.27 5.49 -8.96
CA PRO A 34 21.61 5.40 -8.37
C PRO A 34 21.71 5.95 -6.94
N VAL A 35 20.84 6.91 -6.58
CA VAL A 35 20.76 7.47 -5.22
C VAL A 35 19.75 6.71 -4.37
N LEU A 36 18.55 6.46 -4.91
CA LEU A 36 17.45 5.88 -4.12
C LEU A 36 17.57 4.38 -3.88
N CYS A 37 18.26 3.66 -4.77
CA CYS A 37 18.38 2.21 -4.77
C CYS A 37 17.00 1.51 -4.68
N ALA A 38 16.00 2.01 -5.41
CA ALA A 38 14.63 1.54 -5.40
C ALA A 38 14.41 0.33 -6.30
N PHE A 39 15.23 0.12 -7.34
CA PHE A 39 15.18 -1.07 -8.19
C PHE A 39 16.32 -2.02 -7.89
N ALA A 40 15.96 -3.30 -7.73
CA ALA A 40 16.88 -4.42 -7.67
C ALA A 40 17.36 -4.83 -9.08
N GLU A 41 16.47 -4.70 -10.07
CA GLU A 41 16.70 -4.94 -11.49
C GLU A 41 15.84 -3.98 -12.31
N VAL A 42 16.36 -3.51 -13.46
CA VAL A 42 15.64 -2.73 -14.46
C VAL A 42 15.57 -3.57 -15.73
N TRP A 43 14.39 -3.67 -16.34
CA TRP A 43 14.11 -4.58 -17.46
C TRP A 43 13.90 -3.81 -18.77
N GLU A 44 14.82 -2.89 -19.10
CA GLU A 44 14.70 -1.94 -20.20
C GLU A 44 14.23 -2.57 -21.52
N GLU A 45 14.96 -3.54 -22.06
CA GLU A 45 14.61 -4.15 -23.35
C GLU A 45 13.24 -4.84 -23.31
N ALA A 46 12.94 -5.55 -22.23
CA ALA A 46 11.67 -6.26 -22.07
C ALA A 46 10.50 -5.27 -21.90
N ALA A 47 10.72 -4.16 -21.21
CA ALA A 47 9.75 -3.10 -21.03
C ALA A 47 9.45 -2.42 -22.38
N LEU A 48 10.47 -2.10 -23.18
CA LEU A 48 10.27 -1.49 -24.50
C LEU A 48 9.58 -2.44 -25.49
N ARG A 49 9.88 -3.74 -25.46
CA ARG A 49 9.12 -4.75 -26.22
C ARG A 49 7.65 -4.82 -25.77
N GLY A 50 7.41 -4.85 -24.46
CA GLY A 50 6.07 -4.85 -23.89
C GLY A 50 5.27 -3.59 -24.25
N ALA A 51 5.93 -2.43 -24.28
CA ALA A 51 5.32 -1.17 -24.69
C ALA A 51 4.88 -1.20 -26.15
N ARG A 52 5.73 -1.67 -27.08
CA ARG A 52 5.37 -1.84 -28.49
C ARG A 52 4.18 -2.77 -28.67
N ALA A 53 4.15 -3.88 -27.94
CA ALA A 53 3.00 -4.81 -27.98
C ALA A 53 1.71 -4.15 -27.47
N VAL A 54 1.78 -3.23 -26.50
CA VAL A 54 0.61 -2.45 -26.07
C VAL A 54 0.15 -1.50 -27.18
N ASP A 55 1.08 -0.79 -27.83
CA ASP A 55 0.76 0.11 -28.94
C ASP A 55 0.10 -0.64 -30.11
N GLU A 56 0.61 -1.83 -30.47
CA GLU A 56 0.02 -2.70 -31.50
C GLU A 56 -1.41 -3.11 -31.15
N ARG A 57 -1.68 -3.46 -29.88
CA ARG A 57 -3.03 -3.83 -29.41
C ARG A 57 -4.00 -2.64 -29.44
N ILE A 58 -3.53 -1.45 -29.06
CA ILE A 58 -4.33 -0.22 -29.18
C ILE A 58 -4.64 0.08 -30.65
N ALA A 59 -3.66 -0.05 -31.55
CA ALA A 59 -3.86 0.13 -32.99
C ALA A 59 -4.84 -0.91 -33.59
N ALA A 60 -4.87 -2.12 -33.04
CA ALA A 60 -5.85 -3.16 -33.39
C ALA A 60 -7.26 -2.91 -32.80
N GLY A 61 -7.46 -1.83 -32.04
CA GLY A 61 -8.74 -1.46 -31.46
C GLY A 61 -9.07 -2.11 -30.11
N GLU A 62 -8.10 -2.78 -29.46
CA GLU A 62 -8.32 -3.32 -28.11
C GLU A 62 -8.47 -2.19 -27.07
N HIS A 63 -9.41 -2.36 -26.14
CA HIS A 63 -9.57 -1.44 -25.02
C HIS A 63 -8.72 -1.86 -23.82
N LEU A 64 -7.61 -1.15 -23.58
CA LEU A 64 -6.72 -1.40 -22.42
C LEU A 64 -6.87 -0.28 -21.37
N PRO A 65 -7.50 -0.56 -20.20
CA PRO A 65 -7.81 0.49 -19.22
C PRO A 65 -6.56 1.13 -18.58
N LEU A 66 -5.42 0.44 -18.61
CA LEU A 66 -4.13 0.91 -18.12
C LEU A 66 -3.05 0.89 -19.22
N ALA A 67 -3.45 1.15 -20.48
CA ALA A 67 -2.56 1.18 -21.64
C ALA A 67 -1.26 1.96 -21.39
N GLY A 68 -0.12 1.30 -21.53
CA GLY A 68 1.20 1.92 -21.55
C GLY A 68 1.70 2.42 -20.20
N VAL A 69 1.00 2.12 -19.11
CA VAL A 69 1.39 2.57 -17.76
C VAL A 69 2.64 1.81 -17.31
N PRO A 70 3.78 2.49 -17.07
CA PRO A 70 4.98 1.82 -16.55
C PRO A 70 4.80 1.48 -15.06
N ILE A 71 5.13 0.25 -14.66
CA ILE A 71 4.95 -0.20 -13.26
C ILE A 71 6.21 -0.84 -12.68
N GLY A 72 6.45 -0.59 -11.40
CA GLY A 72 7.42 -1.36 -10.61
C GLY A 72 6.80 -2.64 -10.06
N VAL A 73 7.51 -3.76 -10.12
CA VAL A 73 7.02 -5.04 -9.58
C VAL A 73 7.78 -5.38 -8.29
N LYS A 74 7.09 -5.76 -7.21
CA LYS A 74 7.76 -6.11 -5.95
C LYS A 74 8.65 -7.35 -6.08
N GLY A 75 9.95 -7.17 -5.81
CA GLY A 75 10.93 -8.24 -5.65
C GLY A 75 11.30 -8.97 -6.95
N ARG A 76 12.26 -9.90 -6.84
CA ARG A 76 12.90 -10.60 -7.97
C ARG A 76 12.15 -11.82 -8.51
N ARG A 77 10.87 -12.00 -8.15
CA ARG A 77 10.06 -13.16 -8.60
C ARG A 77 9.49 -12.97 -10.01
N GLY A 78 9.93 -11.95 -10.73
CA GLY A 78 9.45 -11.59 -12.06
C GLY A 78 8.03 -11.01 -12.06
N PRO A 79 7.49 -10.68 -13.25
CA PRO A 79 6.21 -9.99 -13.41
C PRO A 79 4.97 -10.84 -13.08
N ARG A 80 5.13 -12.10 -12.64
CA ARG A 80 4.02 -13.06 -12.45
C ARG A 80 2.92 -12.52 -11.52
N GLY A 81 3.30 -11.78 -10.48
CA GLY A 81 2.35 -11.15 -9.55
C GLY A 81 1.57 -9.95 -10.13
N ALA A 82 1.91 -9.51 -11.35
CA ALA A 82 1.29 -8.37 -12.03
C ALA A 82 0.49 -8.79 -13.28
N GLY A 83 0.20 -10.09 -13.47
CA GLY A 83 -0.51 -10.61 -14.64
C GLY A 83 -1.79 -9.85 -15.03
N PRO A 84 -2.74 -9.61 -14.11
CA PRO A 84 -3.94 -8.83 -14.42
C PRO A 84 -3.65 -7.38 -14.82
N LEU A 85 -2.60 -6.76 -14.25
CA LEU A 85 -2.18 -5.41 -14.64
C LEU A 85 -1.60 -5.38 -16.06
N ILE A 86 -0.81 -6.40 -16.42
CA ILE A 86 -0.25 -6.55 -17.77
C ILE A 86 -1.37 -6.78 -18.79
N ALA A 87 -2.35 -7.63 -18.45
CA ALA A 87 -3.53 -7.84 -19.28
C ALA A 87 -4.32 -6.53 -19.48
N ALA A 88 -4.37 -5.67 -18.46
CA ALA A 88 -4.97 -4.33 -18.51
C ALA A 88 -4.14 -3.29 -19.27
N GLY A 89 -2.91 -3.61 -19.71
CA GLY A 89 -2.04 -2.75 -20.52
C GLY A 89 -0.84 -2.13 -19.80
N CYS A 90 -0.61 -2.45 -18.52
CA CYS A 90 0.58 -2.00 -17.80
C CYS A 90 1.86 -2.66 -18.34
N VAL A 91 2.97 -1.92 -18.29
CA VAL A 91 4.30 -2.37 -18.72
C VAL A 91 5.25 -2.45 -17.52
N PRO A 92 5.64 -3.65 -17.06
CA PRO A 92 6.64 -3.80 -16.01
C PRO A 92 8.01 -3.27 -16.43
N VAL A 93 8.57 -2.33 -15.67
CA VAL A 93 9.89 -1.72 -15.97
C VAL A 93 11.04 -2.29 -15.13
N GLY A 94 10.74 -3.03 -14.06
CA GLY A 94 11.78 -3.61 -13.21
C GLY A 94 11.26 -4.24 -11.91
N ALA A 95 12.15 -4.99 -11.27
CA ALA A 95 11.96 -5.50 -9.92
C ALA A 95 12.37 -4.45 -8.90
N THR A 96 11.42 -4.03 -8.06
CA THR A 96 11.67 -3.11 -6.96
C THR A 96 12.32 -3.82 -5.77
N ALA A 97 13.20 -3.10 -5.08
CA ALA A 97 14.01 -3.59 -3.98
C ALA A 97 13.15 -4.04 -2.78
N VAL A 98 13.56 -5.16 -2.20
CA VAL A 98 12.97 -5.77 -0.99
C VAL A 98 14.11 -6.16 -0.04
N PRO A 99 13.85 -6.37 1.27
CA PRO A 99 14.85 -6.89 2.19
C PRO A 99 15.53 -8.16 1.69
N GLY A 100 16.80 -8.33 2.06
CA GLY A 100 17.59 -9.50 1.71
C GLY A 100 17.09 -10.79 2.38
N PRO A 101 17.50 -11.96 1.88
CA PRO A 101 17.20 -13.23 2.53
C PRO A 101 17.75 -13.25 3.98
N GLY A 102 17.01 -13.88 4.90
CA GLY A 102 17.43 -14.04 6.29
C GLY A 102 17.37 -12.79 7.16
N THR A 103 16.79 -11.68 6.67
CA THR A 103 16.69 -10.44 7.44
C THR A 103 15.36 -10.34 8.19
N ALA A 104 15.41 -10.32 9.53
CA ALA A 104 14.23 -10.14 10.36
C ALA A 104 13.89 -8.65 10.48
N TRP A 105 12.63 -8.29 10.23
CA TRP A 105 12.08 -6.94 10.46
C TRP A 105 12.78 -5.77 9.74
N GLN A 106 13.62 -6.07 8.76
CA GLN A 106 14.31 -5.06 7.98
C GLN A 106 13.31 -4.19 7.18
N THR A 107 13.43 -2.88 7.32
CA THR A 107 12.52 -1.90 6.71
C THR A 107 13.06 -1.24 5.45
N TRP A 108 14.16 -1.74 4.88
CA TRP A 108 14.76 -1.22 3.64
C TRP A 108 15.13 -2.38 2.71
N GLY A 109 15.30 -2.09 1.42
CA GLY A 109 15.59 -3.12 0.41
C GLY A 109 17.04 -3.12 -0.07
N LEU A 110 17.43 -4.19 -0.75
CA LEU A 110 18.69 -4.26 -1.50
C LEU A 110 18.41 -3.98 -2.98
N GLY A 111 18.68 -2.74 -3.39
CA GLY A 111 18.65 -2.30 -4.79
C GLY A 111 19.96 -2.59 -5.52
N ARG A 112 20.02 -2.22 -6.80
CA ARG A 112 21.19 -2.40 -7.68
C ARG A 112 22.43 -1.67 -7.16
N TYR A 113 22.24 -0.50 -6.55
CA TYR A 113 23.31 0.40 -6.12
C TYR A 113 23.57 0.38 -4.61
N GLY A 114 22.80 -0.40 -3.84
CA GLY A 114 22.93 -0.50 -2.39
C GLY A 114 21.60 -0.55 -1.64
N ARG A 115 21.61 -0.05 -0.40
CA ARG A 115 20.41 -0.02 0.45
C ARG A 115 19.42 1.02 -0.06
N THR A 116 18.15 0.65 -0.17
CA THR A 116 17.09 1.61 -0.51
C THR A 116 16.98 2.68 0.56
N VAL A 117 16.86 3.94 0.14
CA VAL A 117 16.71 5.09 1.04
C VAL A 117 15.34 5.78 0.84
N ASN A 118 14.90 6.53 1.84
CA ASN A 118 13.65 7.29 1.76
C ASN A 118 13.82 8.53 0.85
N PRO A 119 12.97 8.76 -0.16
CA PRO A 119 13.09 9.92 -1.05
C PRO A 119 12.98 11.28 -0.37
N TRP A 120 12.37 11.34 0.83
CA TRP A 120 12.27 12.57 1.62
C TRP A 120 13.56 12.85 2.41
N ARG A 121 14.27 11.78 2.81
CA ARG A 121 15.51 11.84 3.60
C ARG A 121 16.37 10.60 3.38
N TYR A 122 17.53 10.77 2.77
CA TYR A 122 18.38 9.64 2.38
C TYR A 122 19.03 8.90 3.56
N ASP A 123 19.08 9.51 4.75
CA ASP A 123 19.51 8.91 6.00
C ASP A 123 18.38 8.17 6.75
N ARG A 124 17.23 7.97 6.11
CA ARG A 124 16.07 7.26 6.63
C ARG A 124 15.69 6.08 5.77
N THR A 125 15.09 5.10 6.43
CA THR A 125 14.49 3.95 5.78
C THR A 125 13.19 4.33 5.04
N PRO A 126 12.91 3.78 3.85
CA PRO A 126 11.64 3.99 3.16
C PRO A 126 10.49 3.16 3.75
N GLY A 127 10.78 2.20 4.64
CA GLY A 127 9.80 1.24 5.13
C GLY A 127 9.82 -0.05 4.32
N GLY A 128 9.40 -1.17 4.93
CA GLY A 128 9.55 -2.49 4.32
C GLY A 128 8.39 -3.43 4.60
N SER A 129 8.27 -4.53 3.88
CA SER A 129 9.23 -5.05 2.90
C SER A 129 9.11 -4.51 1.46
N SER A 130 8.10 -3.69 1.12
CA SER A 130 7.98 -3.09 -0.24
C SER A 130 8.76 -1.77 -0.38
N ALA A 131 10.02 -1.77 0.07
CA ALA A 131 10.86 -0.58 0.19
C ALA A 131 11.06 0.14 -1.14
N GLY A 132 11.52 -0.58 -2.15
CA GLY A 132 11.73 -0.03 -3.48
C GLY A 132 10.43 0.42 -4.14
N SER A 133 9.32 -0.29 -3.89
CA SER A 133 8.02 0.04 -4.46
C SER A 133 7.53 1.41 -3.99
N ALA A 134 7.65 1.72 -2.70
CA ALA A 134 7.29 3.03 -2.18
C ALA A 134 8.24 4.12 -2.64
N ALA A 135 9.55 3.87 -2.55
CA ALA A 135 10.56 4.84 -2.95
C ALA A 135 10.42 5.23 -4.44
N ALA A 136 10.20 4.25 -5.32
CA ALA A 136 10.02 4.47 -6.76
C ALA A 136 8.75 5.27 -7.07
N VAL A 137 7.65 5.03 -6.35
CA VAL A 137 6.39 5.77 -6.55
C VAL A 137 6.50 7.20 -6.02
N ALA A 138 7.05 7.37 -4.81
CA ALA A 138 7.21 8.66 -4.15
C ALA A 138 8.16 9.59 -4.93
N ALA A 139 9.27 9.06 -5.44
CA ALA A 139 10.24 9.82 -6.22
C ALA A 139 9.81 10.06 -7.68
N GLY A 140 8.68 9.53 -8.09
CA GLY A 140 8.22 9.72 -9.46
C GLY A 140 8.99 8.95 -10.51
N LEU A 141 9.45 7.74 -10.19
CA LEU A 141 10.05 6.84 -11.19
C LEU A 141 8.93 6.15 -11.98
N VAL A 142 7.93 5.65 -11.27
CA VAL A 142 6.70 5.05 -11.80
C VAL A 142 5.46 5.65 -11.12
N PRO A 143 4.28 5.69 -11.76
CA PRO A 143 3.03 6.10 -11.12
C PRO A 143 2.49 5.06 -10.12
N LEU A 144 2.79 3.78 -10.35
CA LEU A 144 2.26 2.65 -9.59
C LEU A 144 3.32 1.56 -9.41
N ALA A 145 3.35 0.95 -8.23
CA ALA A 145 4.14 -0.26 -7.98
C ALA A 145 3.33 -1.30 -7.22
N THR A 146 3.51 -2.58 -7.57
CA THR A 146 2.87 -3.68 -6.85
C THR A 146 3.52 -3.87 -5.49
N GLY A 147 2.79 -4.52 -4.59
CA GLY A 147 3.24 -4.86 -3.26
C GLY A 147 2.61 -6.14 -2.73
N SER A 148 3.10 -6.59 -1.59
CA SER A 148 2.52 -7.69 -0.82
C SER A 148 2.68 -7.36 0.65
N ASP A 149 1.61 -7.47 1.41
CA ASP A 149 1.50 -7.01 2.78
C ASP A 149 1.15 -8.19 3.70
N GLY A 150 2.15 -8.67 4.45
CA GLY A 150 2.01 -9.75 5.45
C GLY A 150 1.93 -9.28 6.90
N ALA A 151 2.44 -8.08 7.20
CA ALA A 151 2.40 -7.47 8.53
C ALA A 151 2.32 -5.94 8.48
N GLY A 152 2.11 -5.35 7.31
CA GLY A 152 2.28 -3.91 7.06
C GLY A 152 3.15 -3.58 5.86
N SER A 153 3.66 -4.56 5.13
CA SER A 153 4.68 -4.36 4.10
C SER A 153 4.27 -3.51 2.91
N VAL A 154 2.99 -3.15 2.75
CA VAL A 154 2.54 -2.11 1.80
C VAL A 154 2.27 -0.80 2.55
N ARG A 155 1.58 -0.89 3.69
CA ARG A 155 1.12 0.27 4.46
C ARG A 155 2.24 1.06 5.13
N ILE A 156 3.20 0.39 5.76
CA ILE A 156 4.37 1.00 6.41
C ILE A 156 5.18 1.83 5.41
N PRO A 157 5.67 1.25 4.29
CA PRO A 157 6.42 2.05 3.34
C PRO A 157 5.58 3.13 2.65
N ALA A 158 4.27 2.91 2.48
CA ALA A 158 3.39 3.97 2.01
C ALA A 158 3.33 5.16 2.98
N ALA A 159 3.20 4.90 4.28
CA ALA A 159 3.19 5.92 5.32
C ALA A 159 4.49 6.73 5.37
N TRP A 160 5.65 6.05 5.32
CA TRP A 160 6.95 6.73 5.47
C TRP A 160 7.47 7.37 4.18
N CYS A 161 7.00 6.96 3.01
CA CYS A 161 7.32 7.63 1.75
C CYS A 161 6.24 8.63 1.29
N GLY A 162 5.16 8.80 2.07
CA GLY A 162 4.12 9.78 1.75
C GLY A 162 3.33 9.44 0.49
N VAL A 163 3.00 8.16 0.31
CA VAL A 163 2.20 7.66 -0.82
C VAL A 163 0.98 6.89 -0.33
N VAL A 164 0.04 6.62 -1.23
CA VAL A 164 -1.14 5.78 -0.94
C VAL A 164 -0.75 4.32 -0.99
N GLY A 165 -1.09 3.55 0.04
CA GLY A 165 -0.84 2.10 0.09
C GLY A 165 -2.09 1.31 0.42
N LEU A 166 -2.58 0.48 -0.50
CA LEU A 166 -3.75 -0.39 -0.29
C LEU A 166 -3.32 -1.83 -0.06
N LYS A 167 -3.75 -2.42 1.05
CA LYS A 167 -3.75 -3.87 1.30
C LYS A 167 -5.15 -4.43 1.07
N ALA A 168 -5.27 -5.41 0.18
CA ALA A 168 -6.52 -6.14 -0.04
C ALA A 168 -6.94 -7.00 1.17
N THR A 169 -8.19 -7.40 1.22
CA THR A 169 -8.70 -8.45 2.10
C THR A 169 -7.91 -9.74 1.83
N ASN A 170 -7.50 -10.43 2.90
CA ASN A 170 -6.77 -11.68 2.73
C ASN A 170 -7.65 -12.72 2.00
N GLY A 171 -7.07 -13.41 1.03
CA GLY A 171 -7.78 -14.41 0.21
C GLY A 171 -8.64 -13.83 -0.92
N ARG A 172 -8.88 -12.51 -0.99
CA ARG A 172 -9.68 -11.91 -2.09
C ARG A 172 -8.91 -11.84 -3.41
N LEU A 173 -7.59 -11.68 -3.34
CA LEU A 173 -6.69 -11.77 -4.50
C LEU A 173 -5.69 -12.92 -4.30
N PRO A 174 -5.22 -13.58 -5.38
CA PRO A 174 -4.25 -14.66 -5.29
C PRO A 174 -2.98 -14.24 -4.54
N SER A 175 -2.56 -15.05 -3.57
CA SER A 175 -1.36 -14.81 -2.78
C SER A 175 -0.48 -16.06 -2.77
N ALA A 176 0.83 -15.88 -2.92
CA ALA A 176 1.81 -16.96 -2.80
C ALA A 176 2.07 -17.37 -1.33
N ASP A 177 1.56 -16.58 -0.38
CA ASP A 177 1.73 -16.85 1.05
C ASP A 177 0.76 -17.94 1.53
N ARG A 178 1.34 -19.08 1.95
CA ARG A 178 0.57 -20.24 2.43
C ARG A 178 0.02 -20.05 3.84
N THR A 179 0.55 -19.09 4.60
CA THR A 179 0.07 -18.82 5.98
C THR A 179 -1.27 -18.08 5.99
N GLY A 180 -1.67 -17.49 4.85
CA GLY A 180 -2.89 -16.68 4.73
C GLY A 180 -2.79 -15.32 5.41
N LEU A 181 -1.59 -14.87 5.80
CA LEU A 181 -1.34 -13.58 6.45
C LEU A 181 -1.10 -12.47 5.43
N ALA A 182 -0.52 -12.82 4.27
CA ALA A 182 -0.17 -11.85 3.24
C ALA A 182 -1.23 -11.71 2.15
N ALA A 183 -1.53 -10.46 1.82
CA ALA A 183 -2.39 -10.08 0.71
C ALA A 183 -1.62 -9.25 -0.33
N PRO A 184 -1.96 -9.35 -1.62
CA PRO A 184 -1.52 -8.39 -2.62
C PRO A 184 -1.94 -6.96 -2.27
N GLY A 185 -1.16 -6.00 -2.74
CA GLY A 185 -1.45 -4.59 -2.54
C GLY A 185 -0.74 -3.72 -3.58
N VAL A 186 -0.97 -2.41 -3.48
CA VAL A 186 -0.43 -1.43 -4.41
C VAL A 186 0.05 -0.19 -3.68
N LEU A 187 1.08 0.45 -4.23
CA LEU A 187 1.56 1.76 -3.84
C LEU A 187 1.38 2.72 -5.02
N THR A 188 0.78 3.88 -4.77
CA THR A 188 0.45 4.90 -5.80
C THR A 188 0.57 6.30 -5.22
N ARG A 189 0.79 7.33 -6.06
CA ARG A 189 0.82 8.72 -5.60
C ARG A 189 -0.57 9.30 -5.30
N CYS A 190 -1.62 8.77 -5.91
CA CYS A 190 -2.98 9.25 -5.72
C CYS A 190 -3.98 8.09 -5.65
N VAL A 191 -5.09 8.34 -4.97
CA VAL A 191 -6.13 7.32 -4.74
C VAL A 191 -6.77 6.85 -6.05
N ALA A 192 -6.90 7.74 -7.04
CA ALA A 192 -7.44 7.42 -8.34
C ALA A 192 -6.63 6.33 -9.08
N ASP A 193 -5.31 6.28 -8.88
CA ASP A 193 -4.46 5.21 -9.44
C ASP A 193 -4.62 3.90 -8.65
N ALA A 194 -4.81 3.97 -7.32
CA ALA A 194 -5.14 2.80 -6.51
C ALA A 194 -6.52 2.20 -6.87
N GLU A 195 -7.50 3.03 -7.24
CA GLU A 195 -8.79 2.58 -7.78
C GLU A 195 -8.62 1.87 -9.13
N ALA A 196 -7.77 2.40 -10.01
CA ALA A 196 -7.51 1.80 -11.31
C ALA A 196 -6.82 0.44 -11.16
N TYR A 197 -5.85 0.32 -10.23
CA TYR A 197 -5.29 -0.97 -9.81
C TYR A 197 -6.37 -1.93 -9.31
N TRP A 198 -7.24 -1.46 -8.41
CA TRP A 198 -8.26 -2.32 -7.81
C TRP A 198 -9.20 -2.91 -8.85
N ARG A 199 -9.68 -2.10 -9.80
CA ARG A 199 -10.52 -2.56 -10.92
C ARG A 199 -9.81 -3.57 -11.81
N ALA A 200 -8.52 -3.37 -12.10
CA ALA A 200 -7.75 -4.31 -12.91
C ALA A 200 -7.50 -5.64 -12.19
N MET A 201 -7.37 -5.65 -10.86
CA MET A 201 -7.07 -6.85 -10.08
C MET A 201 -8.32 -7.62 -9.63
N ALA A 202 -9.35 -6.92 -9.18
CA ALA A 202 -10.58 -7.51 -8.64
C ALA A 202 -11.64 -7.78 -9.72
N GLY A 203 -11.46 -7.23 -10.94
CA GLY A 203 -12.46 -7.26 -11.99
C GLY A 203 -13.52 -6.16 -11.83
N PRO A 204 -14.57 -6.18 -12.68
CA PRO A 204 -15.67 -5.24 -12.59
C PRO A 204 -16.31 -5.30 -11.20
N ALA A 205 -16.56 -4.13 -10.58
CA ALA A 205 -17.34 -4.09 -9.36
C ALA A 205 -18.78 -4.56 -9.67
N GLU A 206 -19.37 -5.36 -8.80
CA GLU A 206 -20.82 -5.51 -8.79
C GLU A 206 -21.42 -4.11 -8.55
N THR A 207 -22.34 -3.69 -9.41
CA THR A 207 -23.02 -2.41 -9.26
C THR A 207 -23.70 -2.41 -7.88
N PRO A 208 -23.34 -1.50 -6.97
CA PRO A 208 -24.04 -1.43 -5.69
C PRO A 208 -25.52 -1.15 -5.99
N GLY A 209 -26.42 -1.99 -5.49
CA GLY A 209 -27.85 -1.71 -5.55
C GLY A 209 -28.10 -0.28 -5.06
N GLY A 210 -28.93 0.48 -5.78
CA GLY A 210 -29.11 1.93 -5.68
C GLY A 210 -29.66 2.45 -4.35
N GLY A 211 -28.97 2.17 -3.25
CA GLY A 211 -29.22 2.73 -1.93
C GLY A 211 -28.59 4.11 -1.79
N GLU A 212 -29.22 4.93 -0.97
CA GLU A 212 -28.77 6.27 -0.62
C GLU A 212 -27.32 6.23 -0.07
N ARG A 213 -26.41 7.00 -0.68
CA ARG A 213 -25.02 7.11 -0.22
C ARG A 213 -24.97 7.91 1.08
N ARG A 214 -25.11 7.23 2.22
CA ARG A 214 -24.84 7.83 3.53
C ARG A 214 -23.32 8.01 3.74
N THR A 215 -22.92 9.10 4.38
CA THR A 215 -21.53 9.31 4.81
C THR A 215 -21.11 8.20 5.79
N PRO A 216 -20.02 7.46 5.51
CA PRO A 216 -19.57 6.37 6.36
C PRO A 216 -19.08 6.86 7.71
N THR A 217 -19.31 6.06 8.74
CA THR A 217 -18.91 6.34 10.12
C THR A 217 -17.54 5.78 10.44
N ALA A 218 -16.77 6.48 11.27
CA ALA A 218 -15.43 6.06 11.64
C ALA A 218 -15.17 6.17 13.15
N LEU A 219 -14.49 5.17 13.69
CA LEU A 219 -13.96 5.17 15.06
C LEU A 219 -12.46 5.41 15.04
N TRP A 220 -11.97 6.22 15.97
CA TRP A 220 -10.54 6.46 16.18
C TRP A 220 -9.98 5.53 17.25
N SER A 221 -8.82 4.93 17.01
CA SER A 221 -8.01 4.26 18.04
C SER A 221 -6.52 4.47 17.79
N ALA A 222 -5.84 5.17 18.70
CA ALA A 222 -4.43 5.48 18.53
C ALA A 222 -3.54 4.23 18.54
N GLY A 223 -3.73 3.35 19.53
CA GLY A 223 -2.87 2.18 19.77
C GLY A 223 -3.57 0.83 19.65
N LEU A 224 -4.81 0.78 19.13
CA LEU A 224 -5.63 -0.44 19.06
C LEU A 224 -5.90 -1.13 20.42
N GLY A 225 -5.48 -0.47 21.51
CA GLY A 225 -5.58 -0.90 22.90
C GLY A 225 -4.51 -1.87 23.38
N PHE A 226 -3.46 -2.12 22.58
CA PHE A 226 -2.27 -2.89 22.99
C PHE A 226 -0.94 -2.19 22.65
N ALA A 227 -0.90 -1.33 21.63
CA ALA A 227 0.30 -0.63 21.22
C ALA A 227 0.42 0.75 21.89
N GLY A 228 1.65 1.17 22.17
CA GLY A 228 2.01 2.53 22.57
C GLY A 228 2.65 3.30 21.42
N PRO A 229 1.89 3.98 20.55
CA PRO A 229 2.45 4.84 19.49
C PRO A 229 2.97 6.17 20.04
N ASP A 230 3.91 6.77 19.33
CA ASP A 230 4.46 8.09 19.64
C ASP A 230 3.41 9.18 19.42
N SER A 231 3.51 10.26 20.20
CA SER A 231 2.54 11.35 20.17
C SER A 231 2.48 12.06 18.81
N GLU A 232 3.61 12.22 18.13
CA GLU A 232 3.68 12.92 16.85
C GLU A 232 2.93 12.18 15.71
N PRO A 233 3.19 10.88 15.42
CA PRO A 233 2.38 10.12 14.47
C PRO A 233 0.89 10.13 14.80
N VAL A 234 0.54 10.01 16.09
CA VAL A 234 -0.86 10.07 16.55
C VAL A 234 -1.50 11.41 16.24
N ALA A 235 -0.80 12.52 16.52
CA ALA A 235 -1.31 13.86 16.30
C ALA A 235 -1.55 14.14 14.80
N LEU A 236 -0.57 13.81 13.95
CA LEU A 236 -0.66 14.01 12.51
C LEU A 236 -1.76 13.14 11.88
N ALA A 237 -1.83 11.86 12.24
CA ALA A 237 -2.88 10.97 11.74
C ALA A 237 -4.27 11.39 12.24
N ARG A 238 -4.39 11.90 13.47
CA ARG A 238 -5.68 12.42 13.98
C ARG A 238 -6.10 13.68 13.24
N ALA A 239 -5.17 14.60 12.98
CA ALA A 239 -5.44 15.79 12.18
C ALA A 239 -5.91 15.41 10.76
N ALA A 240 -5.30 14.39 10.13
CA ALA A 240 -5.75 13.87 8.85
C ALA A 240 -7.15 13.24 8.91
N ALA A 241 -7.49 12.54 10.00
CA ALA A 241 -8.83 12.00 10.21
C ALA A 241 -9.88 13.11 10.36
N HIS A 242 -9.54 14.22 11.02
CA HIS A 242 -10.40 15.41 11.08
C HIS A 242 -10.58 16.05 9.70
N ARG A 243 -9.52 16.18 8.89
CA ARG A 243 -9.66 16.67 7.50
C ARG A 243 -10.62 15.84 6.66
N LEU A 244 -10.63 14.51 6.83
CA LEU A 244 -11.63 13.65 6.19
C LEU A 244 -13.05 13.93 6.68
N ALA A 245 -13.21 14.19 7.97
CA ALA A 245 -14.51 14.48 8.56
C ALA A 245 -15.05 15.84 8.09
N ASP A 246 -14.19 16.86 8.08
CA ASP A 246 -14.51 18.21 7.64
C ASP A 246 -14.85 18.27 6.15
N ALA A 247 -14.21 17.41 5.34
CA ALA A 247 -14.54 17.22 3.93
C ALA A 247 -15.84 16.42 3.70
N GLY A 248 -16.53 15.96 4.75
CA GLY A 248 -17.74 15.14 4.65
C GLY A 248 -17.51 13.72 4.15
N ALA A 249 -16.25 13.28 4.03
CA ALA A 249 -15.89 11.94 3.57
C ALA A 249 -16.22 10.87 4.61
N VAL A 250 -16.18 11.23 5.89
CA VAL A 250 -16.54 10.36 7.01
C VAL A 250 -17.24 11.15 8.11
N ARG A 251 -17.98 10.45 8.98
CA ARG A 251 -18.46 11.00 10.25
C ARG A 251 -17.73 10.33 11.40
N LEU A 252 -16.87 11.08 12.09
CA LEU A 252 -16.19 10.58 13.29
C LEU A 252 -17.21 10.39 14.41
N LEU A 253 -17.27 9.17 14.94
CA LEU A 253 -18.12 8.88 16.10
C LEU A 253 -17.46 9.41 17.37
N PRO A 254 -18.27 9.88 18.35
CA PRO A 254 -17.74 10.33 19.63
C PRO A 254 -16.99 9.18 20.34
N PRO A 255 -16.01 9.50 21.21
CA PRO A 255 -15.31 8.49 21.98
C PRO A 255 -16.28 7.60 22.75
N GLY A 256 -16.27 6.30 22.44
CA GLY A 256 -17.04 5.29 23.15
C GLY A 256 -16.15 4.44 24.05
N ARG A 257 -16.58 3.19 24.32
CA ARG A 257 -15.72 2.18 24.94
C ARG A 257 -14.47 1.98 24.07
N PRO A 258 -13.25 2.19 24.59
CA PRO A 258 -12.03 2.03 23.81
C PRO A 258 -11.91 0.63 23.22
N LEU A 259 -11.48 0.54 21.95
CA LEU A 259 -11.08 -0.73 21.36
C LEU A 259 -9.86 -1.27 22.14
N ARG A 260 -9.96 -2.50 22.61
CA ARG A 260 -8.86 -3.23 23.24
C ARG A 260 -8.65 -4.55 22.53
N LEU A 261 -7.78 -4.62 21.54
CA LEU A 261 -7.34 -5.89 20.98
C LEU A 261 -6.32 -6.55 21.92
N GLU A 262 -6.22 -7.88 21.88
CA GLU A 262 -5.03 -8.55 22.38
C GLU A 262 -3.86 -8.30 21.42
N ASP A 263 -2.65 -8.24 21.95
CA ASP A 263 -1.44 -8.10 21.13
C ASP A 263 -1.36 -9.27 20.12
N PRO A 264 -1.48 -9.00 18.81
CA PRO A 264 -1.45 -10.05 17.80
C PRO A 264 -0.03 -10.55 17.52
N GLY A 265 1.01 -9.93 18.07
CA GLY A 265 2.41 -10.24 17.76
C GLY A 265 2.79 -11.69 17.96
N PRO A 266 2.60 -12.27 19.17
CA PRO A 266 2.89 -13.68 19.42
C PRO A 266 2.11 -14.63 18.48
N ALA A 267 0.84 -14.31 18.21
CA ALA A 267 0.00 -15.11 17.32
C ALA A 267 0.45 -15.03 15.85
N TRP A 268 0.85 -13.84 15.40
CA TRP A 268 1.36 -13.61 14.06
C TRP A 268 2.67 -14.36 13.85
N LEU A 269 3.60 -14.27 14.81
CA LEU A 269 4.88 -14.97 14.81
C LEU A 269 4.68 -16.49 14.77
N ALA A 270 3.82 -17.05 15.63
CA ALA A 270 3.54 -18.48 15.65
C ALA A 270 2.98 -19.01 14.32
N LEU A 271 2.13 -18.22 13.65
CA LEU A 271 1.61 -18.58 12.32
C LEU A 271 2.64 -18.42 11.20
N ARG A 272 3.59 -17.49 11.35
CA ARG A 272 4.57 -17.16 10.32
C ARG A 272 5.78 -18.09 10.35
N ASP A 273 6.36 -18.26 11.53
CA ASP A 273 7.67 -18.89 11.74
C ASP A 273 7.55 -20.27 12.43
N GLY A 274 6.32 -20.66 12.79
CA GLY A 274 6.05 -21.85 13.61
C GLY A 274 6.03 -21.51 15.10
N GLY A 275 5.13 -22.16 15.86
CA GLY A 275 4.96 -21.91 17.29
C GLY A 275 3.65 -22.47 17.84
N ASP A 276 3.19 -21.93 18.97
CA ASP A 276 1.93 -22.33 19.60
C ASP A 276 0.70 -21.85 18.78
N LEU A 277 0.23 -22.74 17.90
CA LEU A 277 -0.94 -22.49 17.06
C LEU A 277 -2.25 -22.41 17.87
N GLY A 278 -2.32 -23.01 19.06
CA GLY A 278 -3.49 -22.93 19.95
C GLY A 278 -3.67 -21.52 20.52
N THR A 279 -2.59 -20.95 21.05
CA THR A 279 -2.58 -19.55 21.48
C THR A 279 -2.84 -18.60 20.32
N ALA A 280 -2.24 -18.87 19.15
CA ALA A 280 -2.48 -18.06 17.95
C ALA A 280 -3.97 -18.04 17.55
N ALA A 281 -4.61 -19.22 17.54
CA ALA A 281 -6.04 -19.35 17.26
C ALA A 281 -6.90 -18.60 18.29
N ARG A 282 -6.55 -18.66 19.58
CA ARG A 282 -7.25 -17.94 20.66
C ARG A 282 -7.18 -16.43 20.46
N VAL A 283 -5.97 -15.87 20.28
CA VAL A 283 -5.76 -14.43 20.06
C VAL A 283 -6.54 -13.97 18.84
N ARG A 284 -6.47 -14.73 17.73
CA ARG A 284 -7.21 -14.44 16.51
C ARG A 284 -8.72 -14.42 16.75
N ALA A 285 -9.27 -15.43 17.43
CA ALA A 285 -10.70 -15.51 17.71
C ALA A 285 -11.19 -14.34 18.60
N VAL A 286 -10.41 -13.97 19.63
CA VAL A 286 -10.73 -12.83 20.49
C VAL A 286 -10.73 -11.52 19.70
N ASN A 287 -9.69 -11.29 18.90
CA ASN A 287 -9.58 -10.08 18.10
C ASN A 287 -10.63 -10.01 16.99
N ASP A 288 -10.94 -11.12 16.31
CA ASP A 288 -12.00 -11.19 15.31
C ASP A 288 -13.38 -10.87 15.92
N ARG A 289 -13.69 -11.39 17.13
CA ARG A 289 -14.92 -11.04 17.85
C ARG A 289 -15.00 -9.55 18.16
N ARG A 290 -13.90 -8.94 18.61
CA ARG A 290 -13.84 -7.52 18.99
C ARG A 290 -13.93 -6.60 17.76
N LEU A 291 -13.23 -6.94 16.68
CA LEU A 291 -13.33 -6.24 15.39
C LEU A 291 -14.73 -6.39 14.78
N GLY A 292 -15.33 -7.58 14.84
CA GLY A 292 -16.72 -7.79 14.41
C GLY A 292 -17.72 -6.94 15.21
N ALA A 293 -17.52 -6.78 16.53
CA ALA A 293 -18.33 -5.87 17.34
C ALA A 293 -18.12 -4.39 16.98
N LEU A 294 -16.89 -4.01 16.62
CA LEU A 294 -16.57 -2.66 16.14
C LEU A 294 -17.27 -2.37 14.81
N PHE A 295 -17.15 -3.25 13.82
CA PHE A 295 -17.71 -3.04 12.47
C PHE A 295 -19.23 -3.16 12.40
N ARG A 296 -19.89 -3.67 13.45
CA ARG A 296 -21.35 -3.51 13.61
C ARG A 296 -21.77 -2.09 14.00
N ARG A 297 -20.84 -1.25 14.48
CA ARG A 297 -21.11 0.09 15.03
C ARG A 297 -20.52 1.21 14.18
N ALA A 298 -19.48 0.93 13.42
CA ALA A 298 -18.81 1.88 12.54
C ALA A 298 -18.43 1.22 11.23
N ASP A 299 -18.44 1.99 10.15
CA ASP A 299 -18.03 1.50 8.83
C ASP A 299 -16.49 1.41 8.72
N LEU A 300 -15.76 2.23 9.49
CA LEU A 300 -14.30 2.32 9.48
C LEU A 300 -13.69 2.36 10.89
N LEU A 301 -12.46 1.84 10.98
CA LEU A 301 -11.51 2.10 12.05
C LEU A 301 -10.35 2.94 11.49
N MET A 302 -10.02 4.03 12.18
CA MET A 302 -8.90 4.92 11.88
C MET A 302 -7.85 4.89 12.97
N THR A 303 -6.58 4.85 12.56
CA THR A 303 -5.42 4.74 13.45
C THR A 303 -4.17 5.27 12.71
N PRO A 304 -3.12 5.79 13.37
CA PRO A 304 -1.86 6.02 12.67
C PRO A 304 -1.37 4.72 12.00
N THR A 305 -0.75 4.83 10.82
CA THR A 305 -0.27 3.65 10.10
C THR A 305 0.89 2.97 10.81
N THR A 306 1.81 3.76 11.37
CA THR A 306 3.00 3.27 12.09
C THR A 306 3.03 3.83 13.51
N PRO A 307 3.60 3.10 14.48
CA PRO A 307 3.69 3.58 15.86
C PRO A 307 4.74 4.69 16.03
N CYS A 308 5.71 4.78 15.13
CA CYS A 308 6.81 5.75 15.13
C CYS A 308 6.99 6.40 13.74
N ALA A 309 7.79 7.47 13.70
CA ALA A 309 8.29 8.07 12.47
C ALA A 309 9.29 7.13 11.76
N ALA A 310 9.67 7.47 10.52
CA ALA A 310 10.72 6.78 9.80
C ALA A 310 12.04 6.87 10.58
N HIS A 311 12.71 5.74 10.76
CA HIS A 311 13.95 5.63 11.52
C HIS A 311 15.17 5.43 10.61
N GLY A 312 16.38 5.39 11.19
CA GLY A 312 17.59 5.03 10.46
C GLY A 312 17.59 3.56 10.00
N HIS A 313 18.51 3.19 9.11
CA HIS A 313 18.57 1.83 8.55
C HIS A 313 18.88 0.74 9.59
N ASP A 314 19.41 1.09 10.76
CA ASP A 314 19.72 0.15 11.85
C ASP A 314 18.48 -0.32 12.63
N GLY A 315 17.30 0.19 12.26
CA GLY A 315 16.04 -0.18 12.92
C GLY A 315 15.62 0.80 14.01
N PRO A 316 14.41 0.62 14.56
CA PRO A 316 13.91 1.41 15.69
C PRO A 316 14.32 0.80 17.05
N GLY A 317 15.37 -0.03 17.09
CA GLY A 317 15.67 -0.91 18.23
C GLY A 317 14.62 -2.00 18.40
N ASP A 318 14.15 -2.22 19.63
CA ASP A 318 13.24 -3.31 19.99
C ASP A 318 11.77 -3.10 19.58
N ARG A 319 11.45 -1.97 18.94
CA ARG A 319 10.07 -1.61 18.60
C ARG A 319 9.65 -2.20 17.26
N TYR A 320 8.54 -2.95 17.26
CA TYR A 320 7.94 -3.38 16.01
C TYR A 320 7.22 -2.23 15.28
N SER A 321 7.73 -1.84 14.12
CA SER A 321 7.04 -0.92 13.19
C SER A 321 5.68 -1.46 12.70
N THR A 322 5.44 -2.77 12.88
CA THR A 322 4.22 -3.48 12.51
C THR A 322 3.11 -3.44 13.56
N ALA A 323 3.37 -2.86 14.75
CA ALA A 323 2.45 -2.92 15.89
C ALA A 323 1.02 -2.47 15.55
N LEU A 324 0.85 -1.53 14.61
CA LEU A 324 -0.45 -1.00 14.20
C LEU A 324 -0.99 -1.63 12.89
N THR A 325 -0.24 -2.51 12.25
CA THR A 325 -0.60 -3.06 10.93
C THR A 325 -0.88 -4.55 10.94
N TRP A 326 -0.14 -5.34 11.72
CA TRP A 326 -0.23 -6.81 11.73
C TRP A 326 -1.55 -7.38 12.26
N ALA A 327 -2.28 -6.62 13.08
CA ALA A 327 -3.61 -7.00 13.54
C ALA A 327 -4.56 -7.24 12.36
N PHE A 328 -4.38 -6.48 11.27
CA PHE A 328 -5.22 -6.53 10.07
C PHE A 328 -4.74 -7.58 9.06
N ASN A 329 -3.53 -8.11 9.23
CA ASN A 329 -3.08 -9.33 8.53
C ASN A 329 -3.61 -10.57 9.23
N LEU A 330 -3.50 -10.63 10.56
CA LEU A 330 -4.03 -11.74 11.37
C LEU A 330 -5.55 -11.89 11.20
N SER A 331 -6.26 -10.76 11.24
CA SER A 331 -7.72 -10.72 11.07
C SER A 331 -8.16 -10.60 9.62
N GLY A 332 -7.26 -10.53 8.64
CA GLY A 332 -7.57 -10.51 7.20
C GLY A 332 -8.33 -9.28 6.66
N HIS A 333 -8.56 -8.24 7.47
CA HIS A 333 -9.26 -7.02 7.04
C HIS A 333 -8.47 -6.24 5.99
N PRO A 334 -9.14 -5.60 5.01
CA PRO A 334 -8.48 -4.67 4.10
C PRO A 334 -8.09 -3.39 4.86
N ALA A 335 -7.00 -2.78 4.44
CA ALA A 335 -6.50 -1.56 5.07
C ALA A 335 -5.78 -0.67 4.06
N LEU A 336 -5.92 0.64 4.19
CA LEU A 336 -5.34 1.64 3.29
C LEU A 336 -4.58 2.68 4.12
N SER A 337 -3.34 2.99 3.74
CA SER A 337 -2.54 4.08 4.30
C SER A 337 -2.61 5.31 3.40
N LEU A 338 -2.87 6.47 3.99
CA LEU A 338 -2.87 7.80 3.35
C LEU A 338 -1.80 8.69 3.96
N PRO A 339 -1.19 9.61 3.20
CA PRO A 339 -0.38 10.68 3.77
C PRO A 339 -1.18 11.49 4.79
N ALA A 340 -0.64 11.65 6.01
CA ALA A 340 -1.27 12.40 7.09
C ALA A 340 -0.63 13.77 7.35
N GLY A 341 0.58 13.98 6.86
CA GLY A 341 1.39 15.19 7.04
C GLY A 341 2.87 14.85 7.17
N LEU A 342 3.69 15.87 7.40
CA LEU A 342 5.12 15.74 7.64
C LEU A 342 5.41 15.88 9.14
N GLY A 343 6.26 15.01 9.67
CA GLY A 343 6.82 15.13 11.02
C GLY A 343 7.83 16.27 11.12
N ARG A 344 8.28 16.56 12.35
CA ARG A 344 9.31 17.58 12.62
C ARG A 344 10.63 17.32 11.88
N ASP A 345 10.91 16.06 11.58
CA ASP A 345 12.11 15.64 10.88
C ASP A 345 11.99 15.73 9.35
N GLY A 346 10.84 16.17 8.83
CA GLY A 346 10.53 16.29 7.40
C GLY A 346 10.01 14.98 6.77
N CYS A 347 9.94 13.88 7.51
CA CYS A 347 9.45 12.61 6.98
C CYS A 347 7.91 12.55 6.99
N PRO A 348 7.30 11.90 5.99
CA PRO A 348 5.88 11.62 6.00
C PRO A 348 5.42 10.70 7.13
N VAL A 349 4.20 10.94 7.59
CA VAL A 349 3.43 10.06 8.48
C VAL A 349 2.16 9.60 7.78
N GLY A 350 1.68 8.40 8.10
CA GLY A 350 0.47 7.82 7.51
C GLY A 350 -0.73 7.78 8.46
N LEU A 351 -1.93 7.99 7.90
CA LEU A 351 -3.23 7.62 8.47
C LEU A 351 -3.67 6.30 7.86
N GLN A 352 -3.96 5.31 8.69
CA GLN A 352 -4.50 4.03 8.26
C GLN A 352 -6.02 3.99 8.44
N LEU A 353 -6.71 3.64 7.35
CA LEU A 353 -8.12 3.34 7.29
C LEU A 353 -8.29 1.81 7.21
N VAL A 354 -9.18 1.25 8.03
CA VAL A 354 -9.51 -0.19 8.04
C VAL A 354 -11.01 -0.35 7.94
N ALA A 355 -11.46 -1.23 7.06
CA ALA A 355 -12.88 -1.55 6.86
C ALA A 355 -13.16 -3.02 7.18
N ALA A 356 -14.43 -3.39 7.24
CA ALA A 356 -14.83 -4.80 7.26
C ALA A 356 -14.27 -5.55 6.04
N ARG A 357 -14.08 -6.87 6.16
CA ARG A 357 -13.60 -7.73 5.06
C ARG A 357 -14.46 -7.54 3.81
N GLY A 358 -13.81 -7.41 2.64
CA GLY A 358 -14.48 -7.23 1.35
C GLY A 358 -14.96 -5.81 1.05
N ARG A 359 -14.49 -4.79 1.79
CA ARG A 359 -14.91 -3.38 1.65
C ARG A 359 -13.79 -2.46 1.15
N GLU A 360 -12.94 -2.93 0.25
CA GLU A 360 -11.88 -2.15 -0.37
C GLU A 360 -12.42 -0.90 -1.10
N GLU A 361 -13.57 -1.03 -1.74
CA GLU A 361 -14.24 0.07 -2.46
C GLU A 361 -14.64 1.20 -1.50
N LEU A 362 -15.00 0.87 -0.25
CA LEU A 362 -15.26 1.87 0.78
C LEU A 362 -13.98 2.62 1.16
N LEU A 363 -12.86 1.90 1.33
CA LEU A 363 -11.57 2.52 1.65
C LEU A 363 -11.14 3.49 0.55
N LEU A 364 -11.26 3.07 -0.70
CA LEU A 364 -10.93 3.89 -1.87
C LEU A 364 -11.86 5.10 -2.01
N ALA A 365 -13.18 4.91 -1.84
CA ALA A 365 -14.14 6.00 -1.92
C ALA A 365 -13.92 7.08 -0.85
N VAL A 366 -13.67 6.67 0.40
CA VAL A 366 -13.36 7.61 1.49
C VAL A 366 -12.04 8.33 1.23
N ALA A 367 -11.01 7.59 0.84
CA ALA A 367 -9.71 8.14 0.52
C ALA A 367 -9.76 9.15 -0.64
N GLY A 368 -10.57 8.89 -1.67
CA GLY A 368 -10.70 9.73 -2.87
C GLY A 368 -11.57 10.97 -2.68
N SER A 369 -12.29 11.07 -1.56
CA SER A 369 -13.19 12.19 -1.25
C SER A 369 -12.46 13.42 -0.68
N ALA A 370 -11.17 13.31 -0.37
CA ALA A 370 -10.34 14.42 0.08
C ALA A 370 -9.11 14.59 -0.83
N ARG A 371 -8.65 15.84 -0.97
CA ARG A 371 -7.37 16.16 -1.61
C ARG A 371 -6.29 16.12 -0.52
N TRP A 372 -5.15 15.50 -0.85
CA TRP A 372 -4.04 15.23 0.08
C TRP A 372 -2.75 15.89 -0.37
#